data_AF-A0A9N9JV69-F1
#
_entry.id   AF-A0A9N9JV69-F1
#
_cell.length_a   1.000
_cell.length_b   1.000
_cell.length_c   1.000
_cell.angle_alpha   90.00
_cell.angle_beta   90.00
_cell.angle_gamma   90.00
#
_symmetry.space_group_name_H-M   'P 1'
#
loop_
_entity.id
_entity.type
_entity.pdbx_description
1 polymer ?
#
loop_
_entity_poly.entity_id
_entity_poly.type
_entity_poly.pdbx_seq_one_letter_code
_entity_poly.pdbx_strand_id
1 'polypeptide(L)'
;GIFILWNLDQIDAGLAGLSLSFAMNFTQQITWTVRRYTSLEMSLNAVERVSELSEIPQEALAIIEPRPPACWPHSGAITVQNLEVKYAPDLEPVLHHISFNVEGQEKIGIVGRTGSGKSTMALTLFRFVEPSDGRILVDEIDISSIGVEDLRSRITIIPQDPILFTGTIRSNLDAFSQYEDSEILESLRRVHLIPSVEDVEAISFSEDNINLFKNLDTPVSEGGKNFSQ
;
A
#
# COMPACT_ATOMS: atom_id res chain seq x y z
N GLY A 1 39.62 -50.61 -1.43
CA GLY A 1 40.11 -51.60 -2.41
C GLY A 1 41.58 -51.89 -2.20
N ILE A 2 42.46 -51.01 -2.69
CA ILE A 2 43.93 -51.19 -2.65
C ILE A 2 44.49 -51.36 -1.23
N PHE A 3 43.99 -50.60 -0.25
CA PHE A 3 44.41 -50.71 1.16
C PHE A 3 44.16 -52.10 1.79
N ILE A 4 43.05 -52.75 1.42
CA ILE A 4 42.69 -54.08 1.91
C ILE A 4 43.55 -55.14 1.22
N LEU A 5 43.78 -55.00 -0.09
CA LEU A 5 44.65 -55.88 -0.88
C LEU A 5 46.12 -55.82 -0.42
N TRP A 6 46.58 -54.70 0.15
CA TRP A 6 47.95 -54.55 0.62
C TRP A 6 48.18 -55.11 2.04
N ASN A 7 47.11 -55.35 2.81
CA ASN A 7 47.18 -55.80 4.22
C ASN A 7 46.41 -57.11 4.45
N LEU A 8 46.37 -57.99 3.44
CA LEU A 8 45.64 -59.26 3.48
C LEU A 8 46.05 -60.20 4.63
N ASP A 9 47.32 -60.16 5.04
CA ASP A 9 47.85 -61.03 6.11
C ASP A 9 47.60 -60.49 7.53
N GLN A 10 47.14 -59.23 7.68
CA GLN A 10 46.97 -58.57 8.98
C GLN A 10 45.50 -58.24 9.32
N ILE A 11 44.60 -58.30 8.34
CA ILE A 11 43.21 -57.85 8.50
C ILE A 11 42.26 -59.05 8.38
N ASP A 12 41.46 -59.27 9.43
CA ASP A 12 40.41 -60.28 9.41
C ASP A 12 39.33 -59.97 8.36
N ALA A 13 38.75 -61.01 7.75
CA ALA A 13 37.78 -60.86 6.66
C ALA A 13 36.55 -60.02 7.07
N GLY A 14 36.13 -60.10 8.34
CA GLY A 14 35.06 -59.25 8.90
C GLY A 14 35.42 -57.76 8.91
N LEU A 15 36.64 -57.41 9.32
CA LEU A 15 37.14 -56.04 9.36
C LEU A 15 37.33 -55.46 7.94
N ALA A 16 37.76 -56.28 6.98
CA ALA A 16 37.84 -55.89 5.58
C ALA A 16 36.46 -55.54 4.99
N GLY A 17 35.44 -56.36 5.30
CA GLY A 17 34.05 -56.12 4.90
C GLY A 17 33.50 -54.81 5.48
N LEU A 18 33.67 -54.61 6.80
CA LEU A 18 33.27 -53.37 7.47
C LEU A 18 33.94 -52.13 6.87
N SER A 19 35.26 -52.20 6.64
CA SER A 19 36.02 -51.10 6.07
C SER A 19 35.54 -50.72 4.66
N LEU A 20 35.19 -51.71 3.84
CA LEU A 20 34.65 -51.47 2.51
C LEU A 20 33.24 -50.85 2.56
N SER A 21 32.38 -51.35 3.44
CA SER A 21 31.04 -50.78 3.67
C SER A 21 31.11 -49.33 4.14
N PHE A 22 32.03 -49.01 5.06
CA PHE A 22 32.25 -47.63 5.49
C PHE A 22 32.79 -46.74 4.37
N ALA A 23 33.74 -47.22 3.56
CA ALA A 23 34.27 -46.45 2.43
C ALA A 23 33.19 -46.12 1.38
N MET A 24 32.31 -47.10 1.08
CA MET A 24 31.17 -46.90 0.17
C MET A 24 30.17 -45.89 0.76
N ASN A 25 29.80 -46.05 2.04
CA ASN A 25 28.88 -45.14 2.71
C ASN A 25 29.43 -43.71 2.78
N PHE A 26 30.71 -43.57 3.11
CA PHE A 26 31.39 -42.27 3.18
C PHE A 26 31.39 -41.54 1.83
N THR A 27 31.69 -42.25 0.74
CA THR A 27 31.66 -41.69 -0.62
C THR A 27 30.24 -41.21 -0.99
N GLN A 28 29.22 -41.98 -0.61
CA GLN A 28 27.82 -41.61 -0.81
C GLN A 28 27.46 -40.35 0.00
N GLN A 29 27.84 -40.27 1.28
CA GLN A 29 27.57 -39.11 2.12
C GLN A 29 28.26 -37.84 1.63
N ILE A 30 29.50 -37.93 1.12
CA ILE A 30 30.18 -36.79 0.49
C ILE A 30 29.37 -36.28 -0.71
N THR A 31 28.94 -37.17 -1.59
CA THR A 31 28.17 -36.78 -2.78
C THR A 31 26.87 -36.06 -2.41
N TRP A 32 26.15 -36.55 -1.39
CA TRP A 32 24.95 -35.88 -0.89
C TRP A 32 25.25 -34.55 -0.17
N THR A 33 26.38 -34.47 0.54
CA THR A 33 26.79 -33.25 1.23
C THR A 33 27.10 -32.13 0.24
N VAL A 34 27.86 -32.42 -0.82
CA VAL A 34 28.15 -31.45 -1.89
C VAL A 34 26.85 -30.96 -2.54
N ARG A 35 25.94 -31.88 -2.88
CA ARG A 35 24.63 -31.51 -3.44
C ARG A 35 23.80 -30.65 -2.49
N ARG A 36 23.79 -30.97 -1.19
CA ARG A 36 23.09 -30.17 -0.17
C ARG A 36 23.72 -28.79 -0.01
N TYR A 37 25.04 -28.70 -0.06
CA TYR A 37 25.75 -27.42 0.00
C TYR A 37 25.37 -26.53 -1.18
N THR A 38 25.45 -27.04 -2.41
CA THR A 38 25.04 -26.29 -3.61
C THR A 38 23.56 -25.91 -3.56
N SER A 39 22.69 -26.80 -3.08
CA SER A 39 21.27 -26.49 -2.91
C SER A 39 21.04 -25.39 -1.88
N LEU A 40 21.79 -25.39 -0.77
CA LEU A 40 21.72 -24.35 0.26
C LEU A 40 22.15 -22.99 -0.30
N GLU A 41 23.28 -22.97 -1.01
CA GLU A 41 23.79 -21.77 -1.68
C GLU A 41 22.76 -21.19 -2.66
N MET A 42 22.11 -22.04 -3.48
CA MET A 42 21.02 -21.60 -4.34
C MET A 42 19.82 -21.05 -3.56
N SER A 43 19.48 -21.64 -2.40
CA SER A 43 18.40 -21.14 -1.54
C SER A 43 18.75 -19.82 -0.85
N LEU A 44 20.03 -19.51 -0.61
CA LEU A 44 20.46 -18.25 -0.01
C LEU A 44 20.20 -17.03 -0.92
N ASN A 45 20.16 -17.20 -2.25
CA ASN A 45 19.74 -16.13 -3.17
C ASN A 45 18.32 -15.61 -2.87
N ALA A 46 17.43 -16.47 -2.35
CA ALA A 46 16.09 -16.04 -1.94
C ALA A 46 16.15 -15.19 -0.65
N VAL A 47 17.07 -15.49 0.26
CA VAL A 47 17.28 -14.72 1.50
C VAL A 47 17.86 -13.35 1.16
N GLU A 48 18.83 -13.29 0.25
CA GLU A 48 19.40 -12.03 -0.25
C GLU A 48 18.31 -11.11 -0.81
N ARG A 49 17.43 -11.62 -1.68
CA ARG A 49 16.30 -10.84 -2.22
C ARG A 49 15.35 -10.30 -1.15
N VAL A 50 15.06 -11.09 -0.12
CA VAL A 50 14.21 -10.61 0.99
C VAL A 50 14.94 -9.54 1.81
N SER A 51 16.25 -9.68 1.99
CA SER A 51 17.09 -8.68 2.67
C SER A 51 17.10 -7.36 1.90
N GLU A 52 17.29 -7.40 0.58
CA GLU A 52 17.26 -6.21 -0.29
C GLU A 52 15.95 -5.43 -0.15
N LEU A 53 14.80 -6.14 -0.09
CA LEU A 53 13.49 -5.52 0.09
C LEU A 53 13.29 -4.89 1.48
N SER A 54 14.04 -5.35 2.49
CA SER A 54 13.99 -4.78 3.84
C SER A 54 14.77 -3.47 3.97
N GLU A 55 15.70 -3.21 3.04
CA GLU A 55 16.62 -2.06 3.10
C GLU A 55 16.19 -0.89 2.22
N ILE A 56 15.10 -1.03 1.45
CA ILE A 56 14.61 0.05 0.60
C ILE A 56 14.17 1.27 1.44
N PRO A 57 14.37 2.49 0.92
CA PRO A 57 13.87 3.71 1.56
C PRO A 57 12.38 3.59 1.86
N GLN A 58 12.03 3.75 3.12
CA GLN A 58 10.64 3.74 3.56
C GLN A 58 10.05 5.14 3.46
N GLU A 59 8.72 5.20 3.37
CA GLU A 59 7.97 6.44 3.52
C GLU A 59 8.19 7.04 4.92
N ALA A 60 7.83 8.32 5.09
CA ALA A 60 7.79 8.96 6.39
C ALA A 60 6.97 8.14 7.41
N LEU A 61 7.36 8.26 8.68
CA LEU A 61 6.77 7.50 9.77
C LEU A 61 5.25 7.72 9.85
N ALA A 62 4.51 6.65 10.11
CA ALA A 62 3.06 6.68 10.29
C ALA A 62 2.65 7.62 11.44
N ILE A 63 3.39 7.58 12.55
CA ILE A 63 3.16 8.37 13.75
C ILE A 63 4.48 9.06 14.14
N ILE A 64 4.40 10.36 14.42
CA ILE A 64 5.52 11.18 14.90
C ILE A 64 5.06 11.87 16.18
N GLU A 65 5.89 11.82 17.22
CA GLU A 65 5.63 12.51 18.48
C GLU A 65 6.35 13.89 18.52
N PRO A 66 5.70 14.95 19.04
CA PRO A 66 4.35 14.97 19.60
C PRO A 66 3.26 14.96 18.50
N ARG A 67 2.21 14.17 18.72
CA ARG A 67 1.04 14.16 17.82
C ARG A 67 0.30 15.51 17.84
N PRO A 68 -0.39 15.87 16.74
CA PRO A 68 -1.22 17.07 16.71
C PRO A 68 -2.36 16.97 17.74
N PRO A 69 -2.92 18.12 18.19
CA PRO A 69 -4.07 18.12 19.10
C PRO A 69 -5.24 17.29 18.57
N ALA A 70 -6.00 16.63 19.45
CA ALA A 70 -7.11 15.76 19.04
C ALA A 70 -8.22 16.48 18.24
N CYS A 71 -8.33 17.80 18.38
CA CYS A 71 -9.27 18.65 17.65
C CYS A 71 -8.71 19.17 16.31
N TRP A 72 -7.46 18.87 15.98
CA TRP A 72 -6.86 19.27 14.70
C TRP A 72 -7.36 18.36 13.56
N PRO A 73 -7.62 18.92 12.37
CA PRO A 73 -7.71 20.35 12.06
C PRO A 73 -9.00 20.98 12.62
N HIS A 74 -8.90 22.21 13.14
CA HIS A 74 -10.02 22.96 13.74
C HIS A 74 -10.72 23.88 12.72
N SER A 75 -9.96 24.73 12.02
CA SER A 75 -10.48 25.65 11.00
C SER A 75 -10.36 25.09 9.58
N GLY A 76 -9.34 24.26 9.35
CA GLY A 76 -9.00 23.76 8.02
C GLY A 76 -8.39 24.84 7.11
N ALA A 77 -7.73 25.85 7.69
CA ALA A 77 -6.99 26.85 6.93
C ALA A 77 -5.70 26.23 6.39
N ILE A 78 -5.37 26.51 5.12
CA ILE A 78 -4.20 25.94 4.45
C ILE A 78 -3.30 27.06 3.97
N THR A 79 -2.03 27.03 4.39
CA THR A 79 -1.02 28.00 4.00
C THR A 79 0.11 27.29 3.26
N VAL A 80 0.32 27.62 1.99
CA VAL A 80 1.40 27.06 1.16
C VAL A 80 2.47 28.14 0.97
N GLN A 81 3.72 27.81 1.29
CA GLN A 81 4.84 28.77 1.28
C GLN A 81 6.00 28.24 0.44
N ASN A 82 6.27 28.93 -0.67
CA ASN A 82 7.39 28.67 -1.59
C ASN A 82 7.54 27.20 -1.98
N LEU A 83 6.42 26.51 -2.21
CA LEU A 83 6.39 25.07 -2.43
C LEU A 83 7.07 24.69 -3.76
N GLU A 84 8.07 23.83 -3.68
CA GLU A 84 8.73 23.18 -4.80
C GLU A 84 8.60 21.66 -4.66
N VAL A 85 8.23 20.97 -5.76
CA VAL A 85 8.00 19.51 -5.73
C VAL A 85 8.68 18.85 -6.92
N LYS A 86 9.44 17.79 -6.63
CA LYS A 86 10.15 16.94 -7.60
C LYS A 86 9.74 15.49 -7.42
N TYR A 87 9.56 14.76 -8.51
CA TYR A 87 9.32 13.30 -8.46
C TYR A 87 10.60 12.51 -8.20
N ALA A 88 11.75 13.05 -8.59
CA ALA A 88 13.06 12.47 -8.30
C ALA A 88 14.10 13.59 -8.13
N PRO A 89 15.16 13.37 -7.34
CA PRO A 89 16.19 14.38 -7.10
C PRO A 89 16.84 14.92 -8.38
N ASP A 90 17.02 14.06 -9.39
CA ASP A 90 17.68 14.37 -10.65
C ASP A 90 16.74 14.96 -11.72
N LEU A 91 15.45 15.08 -11.42
CA LEU A 91 14.46 15.64 -12.33
C LEU A 91 14.19 17.12 -12.04
N GLU A 92 13.78 17.84 -13.08
CA GLU A 92 13.26 19.19 -12.95
C GLU A 92 12.00 19.21 -12.05
N PRO A 93 11.80 20.28 -11.26
CA PRO A 93 10.59 20.44 -10.46
C PRO A 93 9.34 20.50 -11.33
N VAL A 94 8.24 19.98 -10.81
CA VAL A 94 6.91 20.06 -11.45
C VAL A 94 6.11 21.24 -10.90
N LEU A 95 6.26 21.53 -9.61
CA LEU A 95 5.73 22.73 -8.97
C LEU A 95 6.90 23.63 -8.61
N HIS A 96 6.78 24.94 -8.90
CA HIS A 96 7.85 25.91 -8.73
C HIS A 96 7.41 27.05 -7.82
N HIS A 97 7.97 27.13 -6.62
CA HIS A 97 7.83 28.26 -5.68
C HIS A 97 6.37 28.73 -5.47
N ILE A 98 5.44 27.79 -5.36
CA ILE A 98 4.01 28.12 -5.24
C ILE A 98 3.73 28.64 -3.84
N SER A 99 3.03 29.77 -3.74
CA SER A 99 2.58 30.34 -2.46
C SER A 99 1.15 30.84 -2.56
N PHE A 100 0.29 30.40 -1.63
CA PHE A 100 -1.09 30.88 -1.50
C PHE A 100 -1.65 30.50 -0.12
N ASN A 101 -2.71 31.18 0.28
CA ASN A 101 -3.45 30.89 1.50
C ASN A 101 -4.90 30.57 1.14
N VAL A 102 -5.48 29.60 1.85
CA VAL A 102 -6.88 29.21 1.79
C VAL A 102 -7.45 29.35 3.18
N GLU A 103 -8.50 30.15 3.31
CA GLU A 103 -9.15 30.35 4.60
C GLU A 103 -9.99 29.12 4.99
N GLY A 104 -10.24 28.97 6.28
CA GLY A 104 -11.09 27.89 6.78
C GLY A 104 -12.46 27.90 6.12
N GLN A 105 -12.97 26.73 5.74
CA GLN A 105 -14.28 26.53 5.09
C GLN A 105 -14.42 27.17 3.69
N GLU A 106 -13.32 27.63 3.10
CA GLU A 106 -13.32 28.18 1.75
C GLU A 106 -13.42 27.07 0.68
N LYS A 107 -14.13 27.34 -0.42
CA LYS A 107 -14.25 26.44 -1.57
C LYS A 107 -13.37 26.94 -2.70
N ILE A 108 -12.26 26.24 -2.95
CA ILE A 108 -11.29 26.61 -3.98
C ILE A 108 -11.39 25.69 -5.19
N GLY A 109 -11.40 26.28 -6.39
CA GLY A 109 -11.27 25.57 -7.66
C GLY A 109 -9.87 25.75 -8.26
N ILE A 110 -9.19 24.66 -8.60
CA ILE A 110 -7.87 24.69 -9.26
C ILE A 110 -8.06 24.36 -10.73
N VAL A 111 -7.72 25.30 -11.61
CA VAL A 111 -7.86 25.15 -13.08
C VAL A 111 -6.53 25.29 -13.78
N GLY A 112 -6.36 24.57 -14.89
CA GLY A 112 -5.13 24.62 -15.68
C GLY A 112 -5.09 23.52 -16.73
N ARG A 113 -4.23 23.68 -17.74
CA ARG A 113 -4.04 22.69 -18.83
C ARG A 113 -3.62 21.31 -18.27
N THR A 114 -3.82 20.24 -19.02
CA THR A 114 -3.26 18.93 -18.68
C THR A 114 -1.74 19.02 -18.49
N GLY A 115 -1.21 18.40 -17.44
CA GLY A 115 0.22 18.46 -17.10
C GLY A 115 0.67 19.70 -16.29
N SER A 116 -0.24 20.59 -15.89
CA SER A 116 0.09 21.78 -15.08
C SER A 116 0.42 21.51 -13.61
N GLY A 117 0.52 20.26 -13.17
CA GLY A 117 0.85 19.91 -11.78
C GLY A 117 -0.32 19.91 -10.79
N LYS A 118 -1.58 20.05 -11.24
CA LYS A 118 -2.76 20.03 -10.35
C LYS A 118 -2.84 18.76 -9.50
N SER A 119 -2.69 17.59 -10.13
CA SER A 119 -2.68 16.30 -9.42
C SER A 119 -1.46 16.20 -8.51
N THR A 120 -0.30 16.71 -8.92
CA THR A 120 0.91 16.76 -8.09
C THR A 120 0.69 17.57 -6.82
N MET A 121 -0.01 18.71 -6.90
CA MET A 121 -0.34 19.52 -5.73
C MET A 121 -1.26 18.77 -4.76
N ALA A 122 -2.28 18.06 -5.28
CA ALA A 122 -3.12 17.21 -4.46
C ALA A 122 -2.31 16.08 -3.79
N LEU A 123 -1.44 15.40 -4.53
CA LEU A 123 -0.58 14.34 -3.98
C LEU A 123 0.38 14.86 -2.89
N THR A 124 0.89 16.08 -3.05
CA THR A 124 1.79 16.72 -2.09
C THR A 124 1.06 17.07 -0.79
N LEU A 125 -0.20 17.53 -0.87
CA LEU A 125 -1.02 17.80 0.31
C LEU A 125 -1.23 16.53 1.17
N PHE A 126 -1.33 15.35 0.53
CA PHE A 126 -1.42 14.05 1.20
C PHE A 126 -0.06 13.43 1.54
N ARG A 127 1.04 14.16 1.25
CA ARG A 127 2.43 13.70 1.40
C ARG A 127 2.72 12.37 0.71
N PHE A 128 2.04 12.08 -0.41
CA PHE A 128 2.44 10.96 -1.28
C PHE A 128 3.72 11.30 -2.06
N VAL A 129 3.96 12.59 -2.28
CA VAL A 129 5.22 13.14 -2.79
C VAL A 129 5.62 14.23 -1.80
N GLU A 130 6.80 14.10 -1.21
CA GLU A 130 7.31 15.11 -0.29
C GLU A 130 7.79 16.35 -1.06
N PRO A 131 7.59 17.56 -0.50
CA PRO A 131 8.15 18.77 -1.09
C PRO A 131 9.69 18.74 -1.05
N SER A 132 10.33 19.19 -2.13
CA SER A 132 11.78 19.35 -2.18
C SER A 132 12.25 20.66 -1.55
N ASP A 133 11.39 21.69 -1.58
CA ASP A 133 11.58 22.95 -0.85
C ASP A 133 10.22 23.58 -0.50
N GLY A 134 10.23 24.51 0.45
CA GLY A 134 9.02 25.13 0.98
C GLY A 134 8.25 24.21 1.93
N ARG A 135 7.01 24.60 2.24
CA ARG A 135 6.17 23.86 3.20
C ARG A 135 4.68 24.13 3.00
N ILE A 136 3.88 23.21 3.55
CA ILE A 136 2.43 23.32 3.62
C ILE A 136 2.04 23.28 5.09
N LEU A 137 1.28 24.27 5.54
CA LEU A 137 0.74 24.33 6.89
C LEU A 137 -0.77 24.13 6.84
N VAL A 138 -1.30 23.35 7.78
CA VAL A 138 -2.73 23.20 8.03
C VAL A 138 -3.01 23.65 9.46
N ASP A 139 -3.82 24.69 9.61
CA ASP A 139 -4.04 25.41 10.87
C ASP A 139 -2.72 25.77 11.58
N GLU A 140 -1.77 26.37 10.83
CA GLU A 140 -0.45 26.78 11.29
C GLU A 140 0.52 25.65 11.70
N ILE A 141 0.13 24.37 11.54
CA ILE A 141 1.00 23.22 11.78
C ILE A 141 1.56 22.71 10.45
N ASP A 142 2.88 22.60 10.37
CA ASP A 142 3.56 22.05 9.19
C ASP A 142 3.27 20.55 9.04
N ILE A 143 2.70 20.15 7.91
CA ILE A 143 2.30 18.75 7.68
C ILE A 143 3.50 17.80 7.62
N SER A 144 4.71 18.29 7.33
CA SER A 144 5.95 17.48 7.30
C SER A 144 6.38 17.04 8.71
N SER A 145 5.94 17.75 9.75
CA SER A 145 6.25 17.45 11.15
C SER A 145 5.32 16.42 11.79
N ILE A 146 4.21 16.07 11.12
CA ILE A 146 3.18 15.16 11.62
C ILE A 146 3.38 13.76 11.00
N GLY A 147 2.94 12.70 11.68
CA GLY A 147 2.91 11.36 11.07
C GLY A 147 1.93 11.27 9.89
N VAL A 148 2.25 10.48 8.86
CA VAL A 148 1.38 10.39 7.67
C VAL A 148 0.00 9.80 7.96
N GLU A 149 -0.12 8.94 8.97
CA GLU A 149 -1.40 8.36 9.40
C GLU A 149 -2.30 9.43 10.06
N ASP A 150 -1.71 10.25 10.92
CA ASP A 150 -2.40 11.36 11.59
C ASP A 150 -2.91 12.40 10.58
N LEU A 151 -2.10 12.73 9.57
CA LEU A 151 -2.51 13.63 8.50
C LEU A 151 -3.64 13.02 7.65
N ARG A 152 -3.46 11.80 7.14
CA ARG A 152 -4.37 11.16 6.18
C ARG A 152 -5.70 10.74 6.79
N SER A 153 -5.76 10.51 8.11
CA SER A 153 -7.02 10.23 8.81
C SER A 153 -7.94 11.46 8.92
N ARG A 154 -7.41 12.68 8.70
CA ARG A 154 -8.14 13.94 8.87
C ARG A 154 -8.49 14.64 7.55
N ILE A 155 -7.93 14.18 6.42
CA ILE A 155 -8.15 14.76 5.10
C ILE A 155 -8.68 13.65 4.17
N THR A 156 -9.69 13.97 3.36
CA THR A 156 -10.30 13.01 2.41
C THR A 156 -10.01 13.41 0.96
N ILE A 157 -9.68 12.43 0.12
CA ILE A 157 -9.50 12.59 -1.33
C ILE A 157 -10.46 11.67 -2.06
N ILE A 158 -10.98 12.16 -3.19
CA ILE A 158 -11.67 11.33 -4.17
C ILE A 158 -10.71 11.16 -5.35
N PRO A 159 -10.21 9.94 -5.63
CA PRO A 159 -9.27 9.72 -6.72
C PRO A 159 -9.94 9.97 -8.08
N GLN A 160 -9.13 10.29 -9.09
CA GLN A 160 -9.63 10.47 -10.47
C GLN A 160 -10.19 9.16 -11.04
N ASP A 161 -9.51 8.05 -10.76
CA ASP A 161 -9.94 6.71 -11.15
C ASP A 161 -10.55 6.00 -9.92
N PRO A 162 -11.88 5.74 -9.90
CA PRO A 162 -12.50 5.02 -8.79
C PRO A 162 -12.09 3.55 -8.83
N ILE A 163 -11.50 3.06 -7.74
CA ILE A 163 -11.10 1.66 -7.59
C ILE A 163 -11.94 1.04 -6.47
N LEU A 164 -12.59 -0.08 -6.77
CA LEU A 164 -13.26 -0.92 -5.79
C LEU A 164 -12.52 -2.25 -5.60
N PHE A 165 -12.41 -2.68 -4.35
CA PHE A 165 -11.82 -3.95 -3.98
C PHE A 165 -12.83 -5.09 -4.06
N THR A 166 -12.35 -6.29 -4.40
CA THR A 166 -13.16 -7.51 -4.38
C THR A 166 -13.69 -7.75 -2.96
N GLY A 167 -15.01 -7.90 -2.82
CA GLY A 167 -15.65 -8.02 -1.52
C GLY A 167 -17.13 -7.69 -1.58
N THR A 168 -17.64 -6.97 -0.60
CA THR A 168 -19.00 -6.40 -0.60
C THR A 168 -18.94 -4.88 -0.68
N ILE A 169 -20.07 -4.25 -1.02
CA ILE A 169 -20.20 -2.79 -0.93
C ILE A 169 -19.88 -2.34 0.49
N ARG A 170 -20.39 -3.05 1.50
CA ARG A 170 -20.08 -2.75 2.91
C ARG A 170 -18.59 -2.66 3.17
N SER A 171 -17.82 -3.69 2.77
CA SER A 171 -16.37 -3.72 3.01
C SER A 171 -15.60 -2.64 2.25
N ASN A 172 -16.14 -2.15 1.13
CA ASN A 172 -15.54 -1.05 0.37
C ASN A 172 -15.83 0.32 1.00
N LEU A 173 -17.01 0.49 1.60
CA LEU A 173 -17.42 1.74 2.28
C LEU A 173 -16.85 1.84 3.69
N ASP A 174 -16.78 0.72 4.41
CA ASP A 174 -16.28 0.63 5.78
C ASP A 174 -15.40 -0.61 5.95
N ALA A 175 -14.13 -0.46 5.58
CA ALA A 175 -13.13 -1.52 5.67
C ALA A 175 -12.80 -1.92 7.12
N PHE A 176 -13.01 -1.02 8.08
CA PHE A 176 -12.66 -1.22 9.49
C PHE A 176 -13.86 -1.59 10.36
N SER A 177 -15.07 -1.67 9.79
CA SER A 177 -16.31 -1.96 10.52
C SER A 177 -16.53 -1.00 11.70
N GLN A 178 -16.33 0.29 11.45
CA GLN A 178 -16.45 1.36 12.43
C GLN A 178 -17.87 1.94 12.53
N TYR A 179 -18.70 1.74 11.51
CA TYR A 179 -20.00 2.40 11.38
C TYR A 179 -21.16 1.39 11.35
N GLU A 180 -22.33 1.84 11.81
CA GLU A 180 -23.55 1.06 11.70
C GLU A 180 -24.13 1.09 10.27
N ASP A 181 -24.89 0.04 9.90
CA ASP A 181 -25.57 -0.06 8.61
C ASP A 181 -26.46 1.15 8.31
N SER A 182 -27.08 1.70 9.37
CA SER A 182 -27.95 2.86 9.30
C SER A 182 -27.21 4.10 8.79
N GLU A 183 -25.99 4.34 9.28
CA GLU A 183 -25.13 5.45 8.89
C GLU A 183 -24.63 5.29 7.46
N ILE A 184 -24.22 4.07 7.09
CA ILE A 184 -23.77 3.75 5.73
C ILE A 184 -24.91 3.94 4.74
N LEU A 185 -26.11 3.41 5.03
CA LEU A 185 -27.28 3.58 4.17
C LEU A 185 -27.70 5.04 4.03
N GLU A 186 -27.58 5.84 5.09
CA GLU A 186 -27.84 7.28 5.03
C GLU A 186 -26.83 8.00 4.12
N SER A 187 -25.55 7.65 4.18
CA SER A 187 -24.54 8.20 3.26
C SER A 187 -24.86 7.85 1.79
N LEU A 188 -25.29 6.61 1.53
CA LEU A 188 -25.68 6.14 0.19
C LEU A 188 -26.91 6.86 -0.38
N ARG A 189 -27.87 7.24 0.48
CA ARG A 189 -29.02 8.07 0.07
C ARG A 189 -28.59 9.47 -0.32
N ARG A 190 -27.67 10.08 0.43
CA ARG A 190 -27.18 11.45 0.16
C ARG A 190 -26.41 11.56 -1.16
N VAL A 191 -25.79 10.47 -1.61
CA VAL A 191 -25.10 10.39 -2.92
C VAL A 191 -26.00 9.83 -4.03
N HIS A 192 -27.31 9.67 -3.76
CA HIS A 192 -28.32 9.21 -4.72
C HIS A 192 -28.07 7.81 -5.32
N LEU A 193 -27.30 6.95 -4.63
CA LEU A 193 -27.12 5.55 -5.03
C LEU A 193 -28.30 4.66 -4.60
N ILE A 194 -29.06 5.09 -3.59
CA ILE A 194 -30.30 4.47 -3.15
C ILE A 194 -31.39 5.55 -3.21
N PRO A 195 -32.60 5.25 -3.72
CA PRO A 195 -33.69 6.22 -3.73
C PRO A 195 -33.97 6.74 -2.32
N SER A 196 -34.26 8.04 -2.22
CA SER A 196 -34.71 8.60 -0.96
C SER A 196 -36.10 8.05 -0.62
N VAL A 197 -36.48 8.05 0.66
CA VAL A 197 -37.80 7.56 1.10
C VAL A 197 -38.94 8.34 0.42
N GLU A 198 -38.68 9.57 0.00
CA GLU A 198 -39.62 10.46 -0.70
C GLU A 198 -39.75 10.12 -2.19
N ASP A 199 -38.70 9.57 -2.82
CA ASP A 199 -38.71 9.18 -4.24
C ASP A 199 -39.47 7.87 -4.51
N VAL A 200 -39.74 7.07 -3.48
CA VAL A 200 -40.43 5.77 -3.62
C VAL A 200 -41.85 5.93 -4.17
N GLU A 201 -42.49 7.10 -3.97
CA GLU A 201 -43.81 7.40 -4.53
C GLU A 201 -43.76 7.88 -6.00
N ALA A 202 -42.59 8.22 -6.54
CA ALA A 202 -42.42 8.82 -7.86
C ALA A 202 -41.74 7.93 -8.93
N ILE A 203 -41.22 6.75 -8.57
CA ILE A 203 -40.46 5.92 -9.52
C ILE A 203 -41.41 5.04 -10.35
N SER A 204 -41.87 5.58 -11.47
CA SER A 204 -42.06 4.77 -12.68
C SER A 204 -40.68 4.34 -13.16
N PHE A 205 -40.41 3.03 -13.14
CA PHE A 205 -39.15 2.43 -13.62
C PHE A 205 -38.82 2.91 -15.04
N SER A 206 -37.94 3.91 -15.19
CA SER A 206 -37.25 4.19 -16.44
C SER A 206 -36.20 3.11 -16.65
N GLU A 207 -36.30 2.37 -17.76
CA GLU A 207 -35.54 1.15 -18.07
C GLU A 207 -34.02 1.36 -18.24
N ASP A 208 -33.53 2.61 -18.20
CA ASP A 208 -32.14 2.93 -18.55
C ASP A 208 -31.15 3.03 -17.37
N ASN A 209 -31.62 3.07 -16.11
CA ASN A 209 -30.75 3.10 -14.92
C ASN A 209 -31.12 1.97 -13.95
N ILE A 210 -30.63 0.76 -14.24
CA ILE A 210 -30.73 -0.37 -13.32
C ILE A 210 -29.75 -0.12 -12.17
N ASN A 211 -30.24 0.49 -11.09
CA ASN A 211 -29.50 0.49 -9.82
C ASN A 211 -29.27 -0.97 -9.39
N LEU A 212 -28.07 -1.49 -9.66
CA LEU A 212 -27.66 -2.86 -9.30
C LEU A 212 -27.46 -3.02 -7.78
N PHE A 213 -27.52 -1.91 -7.04
CA PHE A 213 -27.40 -1.81 -5.60
C PHE A 213 -28.65 -2.36 -4.91
N LYS A 214 -28.60 -3.62 -4.49
CA LYS A 214 -29.71 -4.28 -3.78
C LYS A 214 -29.61 -4.13 -2.26
N ASN A 215 -28.41 -4.31 -1.72
CA ASN A 215 -28.11 -4.28 -0.29
C ASN A 215 -26.60 -4.11 -0.06
N LEU A 216 -26.20 -3.86 1.19
CA LEU A 216 -24.78 -3.71 1.57
C LEU A 216 -23.94 -4.96 1.30
N ASP A 217 -24.57 -6.14 1.26
CA ASP A 217 -23.92 -7.42 0.97
C ASP A 217 -23.79 -7.72 -0.53
N THR A 218 -24.18 -6.80 -1.41
CA THR A 218 -24.02 -6.99 -2.86
C THR A 218 -22.53 -7.18 -3.17
N PRO A 219 -22.16 -8.26 -3.88
CA PRO A 219 -20.76 -8.56 -4.16
C PRO A 219 -20.17 -7.55 -5.14
N VAL A 220 -18.90 -7.23 -4.93
CA VAL A 220 -18.08 -6.36 -5.76
C VAL A 220 -17.00 -7.22 -6.41
N SER A 221 -16.93 -7.20 -7.74
CA SER A 221 -15.90 -7.91 -8.48
C SER A 221 -14.59 -7.11 -8.52
N GLU A 222 -13.50 -7.75 -8.93
CA GLU A 222 -12.18 -7.13 -9.00
C GLU A 222 -12.22 -5.83 -9.83
N GLY A 223 -11.85 -4.71 -9.18
CA GLY A 223 -11.85 -3.39 -9.81
C GLY A 223 -13.24 -2.82 -10.08
N GLY A 224 -14.29 -3.37 -9.46
CA GLY A 224 -15.67 -2.88 -9.62
C GLY A 224 -16.29 -3.15 -10.99
N LYS A 225 -15.75 -4.11 -11.77
CA LYS A 225 -16.19 -4.41 -13.15
C LYS A 225 -17.66 -4.78 -13.30
N ASN A 226 -18.34 -5.13 -12.20
CA ASN A 226 -19.76 -5.44 -12.18
C ASN A 226 -20.68 -4.23 -12.02
N PHE A 227 -20.13 -3.02 -11.88
CA PHE A 227 -20.87 -1.76 -11.90
C PHE A 227 -20.58 -1.00 -13.20
N SER A 228 -21.54 -0.19 -13.64
CA SER A 228 -21.33 0.72 -14.77
C SER A 228 -20.23 1.72 -14.44
N GLN A 229 -19.28 1.89 -15.35
CA GLN A 229 -18.28 2.96 -15.32
C GLN A 229 -18.87 4.27 -15.83
#